data_AF-A0AAE3R508-F1
#
_entry.id   AF-A0AAE3R508-F1
#
_cell.length_a   1.000
_cell.length_b   1.000
_cell.length_c   1.000
_cell.angle_alpha   90.00
_cell.angle_beta   90.00
_cell.angle_gamma   90.00
#
_symmetry.space_group_name_H-M   'P 1'
#
loop_
_entity.id
_entity.type
_entity.pdbx_description
1 polymer ?
#
loop_
_entity_poly.entity_id
_entity_poly.type
_entity_poly.pdbx_seq_one_letter_code
_entity_poly.pdbx_strand_id
1 'polypeptide(L)'
;MNKKLVIGWSSIWVVTTLVYILWIRNLVVQSFYGRAPDWFNLLINSLYPRFPIEKHRFELSFFLGHADQIIIRLGLITCFLVFTWFARNYWKSGITWLDELWQVRISQKNIQLYTWIVYTCVIYFTYDWYIVLTHLYEAQVLYKPLLLLRLLHLSFPSPVWIGIWYGVLLISCLGMLFRFQSSICAIVVAIVFTLLQGWLYSFEKLDHAFAPLTYVLWLMPLLIIQAKHSYTQWALPLIRMVIGVVYLQAGLEKLLVGGIEWLAPETFQNYLYLHPTLTGMWIARYDWLCIVLPAMALLFQLSFILIVFFPTARWVVLPVGVLFHSGTYILMGVGGVVNAWVWLYGLFLFDGLTTKSSDVTVKKLTDKKN
;
A
#
# COMPACT_ATOMS: atom_id res chain seq x y z
N MET A 1 7.53 -15.32 17.80
CA MET A 1 6.06 -15.50 17.69
C MET A 1 5.66 -16.72 18.50
N ASN A 2 4.60 -16.64 19.31
CA ASN A 2 4.18 -17.72 20.20
C ASN A 2 3.58 -18.89 19.40
N LYS A 3 3.97 -20.14 19.67
CA LYS A 3 3.42 -21.36 19.04
C LYS A 3 1.88 -21.39 19.11
N LYS A 4 1.29 -20.98 20.23
CA LYS A 4 -0.17 -20.94 20.41
C LYS A 4 -0.85 -19.99 19.43
N LEU A 5 -0.23 -18.86 19.12
CA LEU A 5 -0.78 -17.86 18.21
C LEU A 5 -0.80 -18.38 16.77
N VAL A 6 0.26 -19.08 16.34
CA VAL A 6 0.33 -19.70 15.01
C VAL A 6 -0.71 -20.79 14.86
N ILE A 7 -0.82 -21.69 15.85
CA ILE A 7 -1.84 -22.74 15.85
C ILE A 7 -3.24 -22.11 15.81
N GLY A 8 -3.51 -21.09 16.64
CA GLY A 8 -4.79 -20.38 16.64
C GLY A 8 -5.12 -19.77 15.27
N TRP A 9 -4.15 -19.09 14.64
CA TRP A 9 -4.32 -18.51 13.31
C TRP A 9 -4.56 -19.56 12.23
N SER A 10 -3.78 -20.65 12.21
CA SER A 10 -3.97 -21.76 11.28
C SER A 10 -5.33 -22.41 11.44
N SER A 11 -5.80 -22.61 12.68
CA SER A 11 -7.15 -23.14 12.94
C SER A 11 -8.24 -22.19 12.41
N ILE A 12 -8.11 -20.87 12.63
CA ILE A 12 -9.03 -19.87 12.09
C ILE A 12 -9.08 -19.96 10.56
N TRP A 13 -7.92 -20.05 9.90
CA TRP A 13 -7.87 -20.20 8.44
C TRP A 13 -8.55 -21.48 7.95
N VAL A 14 -8.27 -22.64 8.57
CA VAL A 14 -8.91 -23.92 8.19
C VAL A 14 -10.43 -23.82 8.34
N VAL A 15 -10.92 -23.34 9.49
CA VAL A 15 -12.36 -23.18 9.75
C VAL A 15 -12.97 -22.21 8.74
N THR A 16 -12.33 -21.08 8.47
CA THR A 16 -12.83 -20.08 7.51
C THR A 16 -12.90 -20.65 6.10
N THR A 17 -11.90 -21.45 5.70
CA THR A 17 -11.87 -22.13 4.39
C THR A 17 -12.99 -23.16 4.27
N LEU A 18 -13.21 -23.96 5.32
CA LEU A 18 -14.31 -24.94 5.34
C LEU A 18 -15.68 -24.25 5.29
N VAL A 19 -15.90 -23.23 6.11
CA VAL A 19 -17.13 -22.42 6.09
C VAL A 19 -17.34 -21.78 4.71
N TYR A 20 -16.27 -21.32 4.08
CA TYR A 20 -16.36 -20.76 2.74
C TYR A 20 -16.80 -21.80 1.71
N ILE A 21 -16.08 -22.92 1.63
CA ILE A 21 -16.33 -23.98 0.62
C ILE A 21 -17.73 -24.59 0.81
N LEU A 22 -18.10 -24.89 2.06
CA LEU A 22 -19.34 -25.60 2.36
C LEU A 22 -20.58 -24.70 2.34
N TRP A 23 -20.42 -23.39 2.58
CA TRP A 23 -21.56 -22.50 2.79
C TRP A 23 -21.47 -21.18 2.02
N ILE A 24 -20.48 -20.34 2.30
CA ILE A 24 -20.44 -18.96 1.75
C ILE A 24 -20.35 -18.96 0.22
N ARG A 25 -19.59 -19.88 -0.38
CA ARG A 25 -19.45 -19.98 -1.84
C ARG A 25 -20.79 -20.21 -2.53
N ASN A 26 -21.67 -21.03 -1.95
CA ASN A 26 -23.03 -21.23 -2.45
C ASN A 26 -23.91 -19.98 -2.26
N LEU A 27 -23.73 -19.24 -1.16
CA LEU A 27 -24.43 -17.96 -0.97
C LEU A 27 -24.05 -16.93 -2.04
N VAL A 28 -22.78 -16.91 -2.52
CA VAL A 28 -22.37 -16.06 -3.65
C VAL A 28 -23.15 -16.43 -4.92
N VAL A 29 -23.29 -17.73 -5.21
CA VAL A 29 -24.13 -18.22 -6.34
C VAL A 29 -25.58 -17.77 -6.17
N GLN A 30 -26.14 -17.94 -4.98
CA GLN A 30 -27.52 -17.52 -4.71
C GLN A 30 -27.68 -16.00 -4.86
N SER A 31 -26.72 -15.19 -4.42
CA SER A 31 -26.78 -13.74 -4.53
C SER A 31 -26.72 -13.28 -5.99
N PHE A 32 -25.89 -13.93 -6.81
CA PHE A 32 -25.82 -13.68 -8.26
C PHE A 32 -27.20 -13.85 -8.92
N TYR A 33 -27.93 -14.92 -8.58
CA TYR A 33 -29.28 -15.19 -9.08
C TYR A 33 -30.41 -14.49 -8.31
N GLY A 34 -30.11 -13.64 -7.33
CA GLY A 34 -31.12 -12.93 -6.53
C GLY A 34 -31.93 -13.84 -5.59
N ARG A 35 -31.35 -14.95 -5.15
CA ARG A 35 -31.97 -15.96 -4.25
C ARG A 35 -31.30 -16.04 -2.88
N ALA A 36 -30.26 -15.26 -2.62
CA ALA A 36 -29.59 -15.27 -1.31
C ALA A 36 -30.44 -14.57 -0.25
N PRO A 37 -30.29 -14.95 1.04
CA PRO A 37 -30.92 -14.23 2.15
C PRO A 37 -30.54 -12.74 2.18
N ASP A 38 -31.45 -11.88 2.64
CA ASP A 38 -31.26 -10.43 2.66
C ASP A 38 -30.02 -9.98 3.43
N TRP A 39 -29.71 -10.63 4.56
CA TRP A 39 -28.52 -10.33 5.35
C TRP A 39 -27.23 -10.52 4.54
N PHE A 40 -27.19 -11.51 3.64
CA PHE A 40 -26.03 -11.79 2.82
C PHE A 40 -25.93 -10.81 1.65
N ASN A 41 -27.05 -10.43 1.05
CA ASN A 41 -27.09 -9.36 0.04
C ASN A 41 -26.65 -8.02 0.64
N LEU A 42 -27.08 -7.70 1.88
CA LEU A 42 -26.61 -6.51 2.61
C LEU A 42 -25.10 -6.56 2.85
N LEU A 43 -24.57 -7.72 3.26
CA LEU A 43 -23.13 -7.92 3.44
C LEU A 43 -22.35 -7.73 2.14
N ILE A 44 -22.77 -8.36 1.04
CA ILE A 44 -22.15 -8.19 -0.28
C ILE A 44 -22.23 -6.74 -0.73
N ASN A 45 -23.38 -6.08 -0.61
CA ASN A 45 -23.51 -4.68 -1.03
C ASN A 45 -22.67 -3.73 -0.17
N SER A 46 -22.40 -4.10 1.09
CA SER A 46 -21.52 -3.33 1.96
C SER A 46 -20.04 -3.51 1.62
N LEU A 47 -19.62 -4.74 1.30
CA LEU A 47 -18.21 -5.06 1.01
C LEU A 47 -17.83 -4.81 -0.46
N TYR A 48 -18.77 -5.07 -1.36
CA TYR A 48 -18.64 -4.95 -2.81
C TYR A 48 -19.85 -4.25 -3.43
N PRO A 49 -20.00 -2.93 -3.24
CA PRO A 49 -21.18 -2.17 -3.69
C PRO A 49 -21.40 -2.19 -5.21
N ARG A 50 -20.40 -2.60 -6.00
CA ARG A 50 -20.51 -2.75 -7.46
C ARG A 50 -21.17 -4.07 -7.90
N PHE A 51 -21.32 -5.05 -6.99
CA PHE A 51 -21.89 -6.36 -7.29
C PHE A 51 -23.22 -6.30 -8.07
N PRO A 52 -24.22 -5.46 -7.68
CA PRO A 52 -25.50 -5.45 -8.37
C PRO A 52 -25.43 -5.01 -9.83
N ILE A 53 -24.47 -4.13 -10.17
CA ILE A 53 -24.28 -3.61 -11.53
C ILE A 53 -23.41 -4.58 -12.34
N GLU A 54 -22.33 -5.06 -11.74
CA GLU A 54 -21.34 -5.90 -12.42
C GLU A 54 -21.84 -7.30 -12.71
N LYS A 55 -22.80 -7.84 -11.95
CA LYS A 55 -23.39 -9.17 -12.26
C LYS A 55 -24.12 -9.21 -13.60
N HIS A 56 -24.46 -8.06 -14.16
CA HIS A 56 -25.02 -7.94 -15.51
C HIS A 56 -23.95 -7.87 -16.61
N ARG A 57 -22.69 -7.64 -16.23
CA ARG A 57 -21.55 -7.49 -17.14
C ARG A 57 -20.64 -8.72 -17.16
N PHE A 58 -20.54 -9.42 -16.04
CA PHE A 58 -19.64 -10.55 -15.86
C PHE A 58 -20.40 -11.82 -15.50
N GLU A 59 -19.82 -12.95 -15.89
CA GLU A 59 -20.36 -14.28 -15.59
C GLU A 59 -20.19 -14.64 -14.11
N LEU A 60 -20.94 -15.65 -13.63
CA LEU A 60 -20.83 -16.16 -12.27
C LEU A 60 -19.39 -16.60 -11.90
N SER A 61 -18.66 -17.17 -12.86
CA SER A 61 -17.27 -17.61 -12.71
C SER A 61 -16.34 -16.47 -12.26
N PHE A 62 -16.56 -15.25 -12.76
CA PHE A 62 -15.82 -14.06 -12.35
C PHE A 62 -15.96 -13.78 -10.85
N PHE A 63 -17.20 -13.82 -10.32
CA PHE A 63 -17.47 -13.56 -8.91
C PHE A 63 -16.97 -14.67 -8.00
N LEU A 64 -17.14 -15.93 -8.42
CA LEU A 64 -16.60 -17.08 -7.70
C LEU A 64 -15.07 -17.00 -7.64
N GLY A 65 -14.41 -16.68 -8.75
CA GLY A 65 -12.96 -16.49 -8.79
C GLY A 65 -12.48 -15.41 -7.81
N HIS A 66 -13.16 -14.26 -7.75
CA HIS A 66 -12.82 -13.20 -6.77
C HIS A 66 -13.02 -13.66 -5.33
N ALA A 67 -14.10 -14.39 -5.04
CA ALA A 67 -14.35 -14.93 -3.71
C ALA A 67 -13.32 -16.01 -3.33
N ASP A 68 -12.99 -16.91 -4.26
CA ASP A 68 -12.00 -17.97 -4.09
C ASP A 68 -10.61 -17.33 -3.81
N GLN A 69 -10.26 -16.24 -4.50
CA GLN A 69 -9.01 -15.50 -4.27
C GLN A 69 -8.87 -14.95 -2.86
N ILE A 70 -9.95 -14.52 -2.19
CA ILE A 70 -9.88 -14.04 -0.80
C ILE A 70 -9.36 -15.15 0.11
N ILE A 71 -9.88 -16.38 -0.06
CA ILE A 71 -9.46 -17.55 0.72
C ILE A 71 -8.03 -17.94 0.40
N ILE A 72 -7.64 -17.91 -0.88
CA ILE A 72 -6.26 -18.17 -1.30
C ILE A 72 -5.30 -17.16 -0.64
N ARG A 73 -5.62 -15.86 -0.68
CA ARG A 73 -4.81 -14.80 -0.05
C ARG A 73 -4.67 -15.02 1.46
N LEU A 74 -5.75 -15.37 2.16
CA LEU A 74 -5.71 -15.74 3.58
C LEU A 74 -4.85 -16.98 3.83
N GLY A 75 -4.90 -17.97 2.93
CA GLY A 75 -4.04 -19.15 2.97
C GLY A 75 -2.57 -18.82 2.81
N LEU A 76 -2.22 -17.98 1.83
CA LEU A 76 -0.84 -17.53 1.61
C LEU A 76 -0.29 -16.79 2.84
N ILE A 77 -1.07 -15.88 3.43
CA ILE A 77 -0.70 -15.20 4.68
C ILE A 77 -0.47 -16.22 5.81
N THR A 78 -1.36 -17.21 5.94
CA THR A 78 -1.24 -18.27 6.95
C THR A 78 0.01 -19.11 6.75
N CYS A 79 0.27 -19.57 5.52
CA CYS A 79 1.48 -20.30 5.16
C CYS A 79 2.73 -19.48 5.48
N PHE A 80 2.74 -18.19 5.15
CA PHE A 80 3.85 -17.29 5.48
C PHE A 80 4.08 -17.16 6.99
N LEU A 81 3.01 -17.02 7.79
CA LEU A 81 3.11 -16.96 9.26
C LEU A 81 3.62 -18.27 9.86
N VAL A 82 3.15 -19.41 9.37
CA VAL A 82 3.65 -20.74 9.79
C VAL A 82 5.11 -20.91 9.39
N PHE A 83 5.48 -20.55 8.17
CA PHE A 83 6.86 -20.63 7.67
C PHE A 83 7.80 -19.76 8.49
N THR A 84 7.47 -18.49 8.70
CA THR A 84 8.28 -17.56 9.51
C THR A 84 8.43 -18.04 10.96
N TRP A 85 7.37 -18.62 11.54
CA TRP A 85 7.46 -19.26 12.86
C TRP A 85 8.37 -20.48 12.86
N PHE A 86 8.18 -21.40 11.91
CA PHE A 86 8.96 -22.62 11.80
C PHE A 86 10.44 -22.29 11.62
N ALA A 87 10.75 -21.45 10.64
CA ALA A 87 12.11 -21.00 10.39
C ALA A 87 12.70 -20.32 11.63
N ARG A 88 11.93 -19.57 12.43
CA ARG A 88 12.48 -18.89 13.62
C ARG A 88 12.85 -19.86 14.74
N ASN A 89 12.13 -20.97 14.86
CA ASN A 89 12.38 -21.95 15.91
C ASN A 89 13.43 -22.99 15.51
N TYR A 90 13.47 -23.37 14.23
CA TYR A 90 14.29 -24.49 13.74
C TYR A 90 15.46 -24.06 12.85
N TRP A 91 15.41 -22.87 12.23
CA TRP A 91 16.45 -22.34 11.35
C TRP A 91 17.04 -21.04 11.89
N LYS A 92 17.63 -21.11 13.09
CA LYS A 92 18.15 -19.94 13.80
C LYS A 92 19.16 -19.11 12.99
N SER A 93 20.06 -19.76 12.26
CA SER A 93 21.07 -19.08 11.43
C SER A 93 20.47 -18.32 10.24
N GLY A 94 19.32 -18.78 9.73
CA GLY A 94 18.65 -18.20 8.57
C GLY A 94 17.69 -17.08 8.92
N ILE A 95 17.55 -16.66 10.18
CA ILE A 95 16.59 -15.63 10.61
C ILE A 95 17.21 -14.50 11.45
N THR A 96 18.47 -14.62 11.86
CA THR A 96 19.15 -13.49 12.52
C THR A 96 19.08 -12.21 11.70
N TRP A 97 19.16 -12.32 10.37
CA TRP A 97 19.00 -11.19 9.45
C TRP A 97 17.61 -10.52 9.54
N LEU A 98 16.53 -11.27 9.84
CA LEU A 98 15.21 -10.69 10.07
C LEU A 98 15.17 -9.93 11.39
N ASP A 99 15.79 -10.45 12.44
CA ASP A 99 15.86 -9.72 13.71
C ASP A 99 16.72 -8.44 13.52
N GLU A 100 17.82 -8.51 12.76
CA GLU A 100 18.66 -7.35 12.40
C GLU A 100 17.89 -6.28 11.61
N LEU A 101 17.00 -6.68 10.68
CA LEU A 101 16.14 -5.78 9.92
C LEU A 101 15.30 -4.86 10.81
N TRP A 102 14.89 -5.32 12.00
CA TRP A 102 14.06 -4.54 12.94
C TRP A 102 14.87 -3.70 13.93
N GLN A 103 16.20 -3.86 13.97
CA GLN A 103 17.09 -3.23 14.95
C GLN A 103 17.83 -2.01 14.39
N VAL A 104 17.31 -1.42 13.31
CA VAL A 104 17.93 -0.27 12.63
C VAL A 104 18.02 0.93 13.57
N ARG A 105 19.20 1.55 13.58
CA ARG A 105 19.47 2.81 14.27
C ARG A 105 19.70 3.89 13.22
N ILE A 106 18.94 4.97 13.32
CA ILE A 106 18.90 6.09 12.39
C ILE A 106 19.26 7.35 13.16
N SER A 107 20.09 8.18 12.55
CA SER A 107 20.46 9.47 13.11
C SER A 107 19.27 10.42 13.17
N GLN A 108 19.27 11.34 14.14
CA GLN A 108 18.25 12.39 14.22
C GLN A 108 18.18 13.25 12.95
N LYS A 109 19.32 13.43 12.26
CA LYS A 109 19.39 14.15 10.98
C LYS A 109 18.60 13.42 9.89
N ASN A 110 18.74 12.10 9.79
CA ASN A 110 18.02 11.31 8.80
C ASN A 110 16.52 11.25 9.11
N ILE A 111 16.14 11.15 10.39
CA ILE A 111 14.73 11.22 10.81
C ILE A 111 14.12 12.57 10.42
N GLN A 112 14.88 13.66 10.58
CA GLN A 112 14.45 14.97 10.11
C GLN A 112 14.31 15.04 8.59
N LEU A 113 15.25 14.44 7.85
CA LEU A 113 15.17 14.37 6.40
C LEU A 113 13.95 13.58 5.93
N TYR A 114 13.67 12.43 6.54
CA TYR A 114 12.46 11.64 6.25
C TYR A 114 11.18 12.40 6.59
N THR A 115 11.19 13.16 7.69
CA THR A 115 10.10 14.08 8.03
C THR A 115 9.91 15.11 6.91
N TRP A 116 10.97 15.78 6.46
CA TRP A 116 10.88 16.72 5.36
C TRP A 116 10.35 16.09 4.07
N ILE A 117 10.89 14.94 3.67
CA ILE A 117 10.44 14.21 2.47
C ILE A 117 8.93 13.94 2.55
N VAL A 118 8.44 13.36 3.65
CA VAL A 118 7.03 12.96 3.76
C VAL A 118 6.10 14.16 3.86
N TYR A 119 6.37 15.15 4.71
CA TYR A 119 5.43 16.24 4.91
C TYR A 119 5.47 17.28 3.79
N THR A 120 6.60 17.43 3.08
CA THR A 120 6.62 18.17 1.80
C THR A 120 5.86 17.42 0.71
N CYS A 121 5.95 16.07 0.67
CA CYS A 121 5.13 15.25 -0.22
C CYS A 121 3.63 15.51 -0.01
N VAL A 122 3.18 15.55 1.26
CA VAL A 122 1.78 15.85 1.57
C VAL A 122 1.39 17.23 1.04
N ILE A 123 2.12 18.29 1.43
CA ILE A 123 1.82 19.66 0.98
C ILE A 123 1.76 19.73 -0.56
N TYR A 124 2.74 19.14 -1.23
CA TYR A 124 2.83 19.19 -2.69
C TYR A 124 1.68 18.45 -3.37
N PHE A 125 1.36 17.22 -2.96
CA PHE A 125 0.34 16.42 -3.66
C PHE A 125 -1.09 16.63 -3.17
N THR A 126 -1.30 17.41 -2.11
CA THR A 126 -2.64 17.84 -1.68
C THR A 126 -2.95 19.29 -2.03
N TYR A 127 -2.09 19.98 -2.80
CA TYR A 127 -2.17 21.42 -3.02
C TYR A 127 -3.52 21.88 -3.59
N ASP A 128 -4.15 21.05 -4.40
CA ASP A 128 -5.42 21.30 -5.09
C ASP A 128 -6.63 20.63 -4.40
N TRP A 129 -6.43 19.85 -3.34
CA TRP A 129 -7.52 19.10 -2.69
C TRP A 129 -8.63 20.01 -2.18
N TYR A 130 -8.30 21.19 -1.66
CA TYR A 130 -9.30 22.18 -1.27
C TYR A 130 -10.21 22.59 -2.45
N ILE A 131 -9.62 22.85 -3.61
CA ILE A 131 -10.34 23.26 -4.83
C ILE A 131 -11.22 22.09 -5.29
N VAL A 132 -10.63 20.90 -5.40
CA VAL A 132 -11.33 19.69 -5.86
C VAL A 132 -12.51 19.34 -4.95
N LEU A 133 -12.30 19.31 -3.63
CA LEU A 133 -13.36 19.01 -2.67
C LEU A 133 -14.46 20.08 -2.67
N THR A 134 -14.09 21.36 -2.87
CA THR A 134 -15.06 22.45 -2.98
C THR A 134 -15.92 22.29 -4.24
N HIS A 135 -15.36 21.92 -5.39
CA HIS A 135 -16.16 21.61 -6.58
C HIS A 135 -17.03 20.36 -6.39
N LEU A 136 -16.53 19.33 -5.71
CA LEU A 136 -17.32 18.13 -5.41
C LEU A 136 -18.52 18.41 -4.49
N TYR A 137 -18.49 19.51 -3.72
CA TYR A 137 -19.66 19.95 -2.94
C TYR A 137 -20.87 20.23 -3.84
N GLU A 138 -20.67 20.75 -5.05
CA GLU A 138 -21.74 20.99 -6.03
C GLU A 138 -22.37 19.66 -6.49
N ALA A 139 -21.59 18.58 -6.47
CA ALA A 139 -22.01 17.24 -6.82
C ALA A 139 -22.37 16.37 -5.60
N GLN A 140 -22.56 16.95 -4.41
CA GLN A 140 -22.75 16.19 -3.16
C GLN A 140 -23.93 15.20 -3.18
N VAL A 141 -24.89 15.34 -4.10
CA VAL A 141 -25.96 14.34 -4.34
C VAL A 141 -25.40 12.97 -4.74
N LEU A 142 -24.20 12.93 -5.31
CA LEU A 142 -23.48 11.72 -5.70
C LEU A 142 -22.60 11.15 -4.57
N TYR A 143 -22.55 11.81 -3.41
CA TYR A 143 -21.71 11.38 -2.29
C TYR A 143 -22.21 10.04 -1.71
N LYS A 144 -21.32 9.05 -1.71
CA LYS A 144 -21.51 7.72 -1.13
C LYS A 144 -20.38 7.43 -0.14
N PRO A 145 -20.58 7.67 1.17
CA PRO A 145 -19.50 7.58 2.15
C PRO A 145 -18.90 6.17 2.18
N LEU A 146 -17.56 6.13 2.16
CA LEU A 146 -16.79 4.93 2.48
C LEU A 146 -17.09 4.42 3.89
N LEU A 147 -16.78 3.15 4.16
CA LEU A 147 -17.13 2.45 5.41
C LEU A 147 -16.79 3.27 6.67
N LEU A 148 -15.56 3.81 6.77
CA LEU A 148 -15.14 4.59 7.93
C LEU A 148 -16.00 5.84 8.15
N LEU A 149 -16.26 6.60 7.08
CA LEU A 149 -17.09 7.81 7.16
C LEU A 149 -18.55 7.47 7.46
N ARG A 150 -19.04 6.33 6.94
CA ARG A 150 -20.38 5.81 7.20
C ARG A 150 -20.55 5.42 8.66
N LEU A 151 -19.59 4.71 9.25
CA LEU A 151 -19.59 4.33 10.67
C LEU A 151 -19.58 5.56 11.58
N LEU A 152 -18.87 6.61 11.18
CA LEU A 152 -18.82 7.89 11.88
C LEU A 152 -20.00 8.82 11.55
N HIS A 153 -20.93 8.39 10.69
CA HIS A 153 -22.08 9.17 10.24
C HIS A 153 -21.68 10.56 9.68
N LEU A 154 -20.55 10.64 8.98
CA LEU A 154 -20.03 11.90 8.44
C LEU A 154 -20.63 12.19 7.07
N SER A 155 -21.38 13.28 6.98
CA SER A 155 -21.83 13.86 5.71
C SER A 155 -20.66 14.49 4.94
N PHE A 156 -20.89 14.81 3.66
CA PHE A 156 -19.93 15.62 2.91
C PHE A 156 -19.87 17.03 3.53
N PRO A 157 -18.68 17.57 3.82
CA PRO A 157 -18.51 18.86 4.50
C PRO A 157 -18.83 20.04 3.58
N SER A 158 -19.27 21.16 4.17
CA SER A 158 -19.40 22.43 3.42
C SER A 158 -18.03 23.00 3.04
N PRO A 159 -17.94 23.90 2.04
CA PRO A 159 -16.67 24.52 1.63
C PRO A 159 -15.88 25.17 2.77
N VAL A 160 -16.57 25.78 3.74
CA VAL A 160 -15.95 26.37 4.94
C VAL A 160 -15.26 25.29 5.77
N TRP A 161 -15.93 24.16 6.03
CA TRP A 161 -15.35 23.06 6.78
C TRP A 161 -14.21 22.37 6.03
N ILE A 162 -14.31 22.24 4.70
CA ILE A 162 -13.22 21.76 3.85
C ILE A 162 -11.99 22.67 4.01
N GLY A 163 -12.19 23.98 3.95
CA GLY A 163 -11.12 24.98 4.17
C GLY A 163 -10.48 24.87 5.55
N ILE A 164 -11.28 24.69 6.61
CA ILE A 164 -10.77 24.49 7.98
C ILE A 164 -9.92 23.22 8.06
N TRP A 165 -10.43 22.06 7.62
CA TRP A 165 -9.69 20.80 7.69
C TRP A 165 -8.41 20.83 6.84
N TYR A 166 -8.48 21.43 5.66
CA TYR A 166 -7.31 21.62 4.81
C TYR A 166 -6.28 22.57 5.47
N GLY A 167 -6.73 23.67 6.08
CA GLY A 167 -5.86 24.55 6.87
C GLY A 167 -5.18 23.82 8.03
N VAL A 168 -5.91 22.99 8.77
CA VAL A 168 -5.36 22.14 9.84
C VAL A 168 -4.30 21.18 9.31
N LEU A 169 -4.52 20.57 8.13
CA LEU A 169 -3.53 19.72 7.47
C LEU A 169 -2.23 20.49 7.18
N LEU A 170 -2.34 21.66 6.55
CA LEU A 170 -1.19 22.48 6.17
C LEU A 170 -0.42 22.99 7.39
N ILE A 171 -1.10 23.54 8.39
CA ILE A 171 -0.47 24.04 9.62
C ILE A 171 0.24 22.89 10.35
N SER A 172 -0.37 21.71 10.40
CA SER A 172 0.25 20.54 11.03
C SER A 172 1.47 20.05 10.26
N CYS A 173 1.43 20.06 8.92
CA CYS A 173 2.60 19.76 8.09
C CYS A 173 3.74 20.77 8.31
N LEU A 174 3.44 22.07 8.39
CA LEU A 174 4.44 23.08 8.73
C LEU A 174 5.01 22.86 10.13
N GLY A 175 4.17 22.54 11.12
CA GLY A 175 4.59 22.13 12.46
C GLY A 175 5.59 20.96 12.42
N MET A 176 5.36 19.98 11.55
CA MET A 176 6.30 18.88 11.32
C MET A 176 7.63 19.33 10.72
N LEU A 177 7.60 20.19 9.70
CA LEU A 177 8.81 20.70 9.05
C LEU A 177 9.68 21.53 10.00
N PHE A 178 9.05 22.30 10.88
CA PHE A 178 9.70 23.16 11.90
C PHE A 178 9.86 22.49 13.28
N ARG A 179 9.51 21.21 13.42
CA ARG A 179 9.61 20.41 14.65
C ARG A 179 8.77 20.91 15.84
N PHE A 180 7.76 21.73 15.61
CA PHE A 180 6.82 22.16 16.64
C PHE A 180 5.85 21.02 16.98
N GLN A 181 5.83 20.56 18.23
CA GLN A 181 4.92 19.50 18.72
C GLN A 181 4.82 18.28 17.79
N SER A 182 5.96 17.83 17.27
CA SER A 182 6.05 16.89 16.13
C SER A 182 5.28 15.57 16.29
N SER A 183 5.07 15.07 17.50
CA SER A 183 4.28 13.84 17.68
C SER A 183 2.79 14.09 17.46
N ILE A 184 2.27 15.22 17.97
CA ILE A 184 0.86 15.60 17.83
C ILE A 184 0.57 16.00 16.39
N CYS A 185 1.40 16.86 15.81
CA CYS A 185 1.24 17.28 14.41
C CYS A 185 1.25 16.08 13.45
N ALA A 186 2.11 15.08 13.66
CA ALA A 186 2.14 13.87 12.85
C ALA A 186 0.82 13.07 12.92
N ILE A 187 0.25 12.92 14.13
CA ILE A 187 -1.04 12.24 14.34
C ILE A 187 -2.17 13.01 13.66
N VAL A 188 -2.19 14.34 13.83
CA VAL A 188 -3.20 15.21 13.21
C VAL A 188 -3.12 15.11 11.68
N VAL A 189 -1.92 15.15 11.09
CA VAL A 189 -1.75 14.97 9.64
C VAL A 189 -2.31 13.63 9.19
N ALA A 190 -1.99 12.52 9.87
CA ALA A 190 -2.48 11.20 9.50
C ALA A 190 -4.02 11.10 9.51
N ILE A 191 -4.65 11.64 10.57
CA ILE A 191 -6.11 11.65 10.72
C ILE A 191 -6.76 12.54 9.64
N VAL A 192 -6.30 13.79 9.53
CA VAL A 192 -6.91 14.78 8.63
C VAL A 192 -6.69 14.41 7.16
N PHE A 193 -5.52 13.90 6.80
CA PHE A 193 -5.25 13.38 5.45
C PHE A 193 -6.20 12.22 5.11
N THR A 194 -6.36 11.26 6.02
CA THR A 194 -7.28 10.11 5.82
C THR A 194 -8.73 10.57 5.70
N LEU A 195 -9.14 11.58 6.47
CA LEU A 195 -10.47 12.16 6.41
C LEU A 195 -10.74 12.84 5.05
N LEU A 196 -9.85 13.72 4.63
CA LEU A 196 -9.95 14.43 3.34
C LEU A 196 -9.91 13.45 2.15
N GLN A 197 -9.01 12.46 2.19
CA GLN A 197 -8.93 11.40 1.20
C GLN A 197 -10.22 10.56 1.17
N GLY A 198 -10.79 10.26 2.34
CA GLY A 198 -12.05 9.54 2.46
C GLY A 198 -13.21 10.27 1.78
N TRP A 199 -13.31 11.60 1.96
CA TRP A 199 -14.31 12.41 1.26
C TRP A 199 -14.08 12.44 -0.25
N LEU A 200 -12.83 12.60 -0.69
CA LEU A 200 -12.46 12.59 -2.11
C LEU A 200 -12.88 11.28 -2.81
N TYR A 201 -12.68 10.15 -2.13
CA TYR A 201 -12.97 8.81 -2.67
C TYR A 201 -14.42 8.35 -2.48
N SER A 202 -15.25 9.15 -1.82
CA SER A 202 -16.68 8.86 -1.64
C SER A 202 -17.54 9.23 -2.87
N PHE A 203 -16.92 9.60 -4.00
CA PHE A 203 -17.57 9.86 -5.29
C PHE A 203 -17.29 8.73 -6.30
N GLU A 204 -17.25 7.48 -5.83
CA GLU A 204 -17.07 6.23 -6.61
C GLU A 204 -15.73 6.08 -7.36
N LYS A 205 -14.88 7.10 -7.35
CA LYS A 205 -13.50 7.05 -7.81
C LYS A 205 -12.58 6.61 -6.67
N LEU A 206 -12.35 5.30 -6.57
CA LEU A 206 -11.27 4.75 -5.75
C LEU A 206 -9.96 4.85 -6.53
N ASP A 207 -9.07 5.73 -6.07
CA ASP A 207 -7.72 5.84 -6.60
C ASP A 207 -6.73 5.23 -5.61
N HIS A 208 -5.77 4.45 -6.11
CA HIS A 208 -4.71 3.86 -5.28
C HIS A 208 -3.45 4.73 -5.25
N ALA A 209 -3.43 5.86 -5.97
CA ALA A 209 -2.28 6.76 -6.06
C ALA A 209 -1.71 7.20 -4.70
N PHE A 210 -2.58 7.36 -3.69
CA PHE A 210 -2.18 7.81 -2.35
C PHE A 210 -2.05 6.69 -1.31
N ALA A 211 -2.40 5.44 -1.65
CA ALA A 211 -2.37 4.32 -0.71
C ALA A 211 -1.04 4.19 0.08
N PRO A 212 0.15 4.17 -0.54
CA PRO A 212 1.41 4.06 0.20
C PRO A 212 1.64 5.28 1.11
N LEU A 213 1.27 6.49 0.67
CA LEU A 213 1.42 7.70 1.48
C LEU A 213 0.52 7.64 2.71
N THR A 214 -0.74 7.20 2.56
CA THR A 214 -1.66 7.01 3.69
C THR A 214 -1.05 6.08 4.74
N TYR A 215 -0.50 4.92 4.35
CA TYR A 215 0.14 4.02 5.30
C TYR A 215 1.40 4.61 5.95
N VAL A 216 2.24 5.30 5.17
CA VAL A 216 3.42 5.99 5.69
C VAL A 216 3.00 7.01 6.76
N LEU A 217 1.98 7.82 6.51
CA LEU A 217 1.51 8.84 7.44
C LEU A 217 1.03 8.26 8.76
N TRP A 218 0.36 7.10 8.76
CA TRP A 218 -0.04 6.42 9.99
C TRP A 218 1.14 5.86 10.79
N LEU A 219 2.26 5.55 10.14
CA LEU A 219 3.46 5.02 10.79
C LEU A 219 4.47 6.09 11.19
N MET A 220 4.44 7.27 10.57
CA MET A 220 5.35 8.38 10.88
C MET A 220 5.30 8.82 12.36
N PRO A 221 4.13 8.96 13.03
CA PRO A 221 4.07 9.26 14.46
C PRO A 221 4.90 8.30 15.30
N LEU A 222 4.86 7.00 14.98
CA LEU A 222 5.60 5.97 15.70
C LEU A 222 7.10 6.14 15.52
N LEU A 223 7.55 6.44 14.29
CA LEU A 223 8.96 6.73 14.02
C LEU A 223 9.45 7.95 14.79
N ILE A 224 8.66 9.04 14.81
CA ILE A 224 8.99 10.29 15.50
C ILE A 224 9.04 10.10 17.02
N ILE A 225 8.09 9.35 17.59
CA ILE A 225 8.07 9.05 19.02
C ILE A 225 9.28 8.17 19.40
N GLN A 226 9.56 7.12 18.62
CA GLN A 226 10.73 6.26 18.84
C GLN A 226 12.05 7.04 18.80
N ALA A 227 12.16 7.98 17.87
CA ALA A 227 13.32 8.86 17.74
C ALA A 227 13.63 9.63 19.03
N LYS A 228 12.61 10.05 19.79
CA LYS A 228 12.79 10.83 21.02
C LYS A 228 13.32 10.00 22.19
N HIS A 229 13.05 8.70 22.20
CA HIS A 229 13.36 7.83 23.34
C HIS A 229 14.58 6.91 23.10
N SER A 230 15.41 7.18 22.07
CA SER A 230 16.66 6.46 21.80
C SER A 230 16.52 4.93 21.65
N TYR A 231 15.34 4.45 21.28
CA TYR A 231 15.09 3.03 21.02
C TYR A 231 15.48 2.63 19.59
N THR A 232 15.56 1.32 19.37
CA THR A 232 15.58 0.71 18.04
C THR A 232 14.35 1.14 17.25
N GLN A 233 14.55 1.67 16.05
CA GLN A 233 13.49 2.33 15.28
C GLN A 233 12.84 1.35 14.31
N TRP A 234 12.08 0.40 14.85
CA TRP A 234 11.37 -0.60 14.04
C TRP A 234 10.32 0.01 13.11
N ALA A 235 9.86 1.23 13.38
CA ALA A 235 8.87 1.90 12.56
C ALA A 235 9.36 2.18 11.13
N LEU A 236 10.64 2.51 10.91
CA LEU A 236 11.13 2.76 9.55
C LEU A 236 11.21 1.48 8.69
N PRO A 237 11.77 0.36 9.17
CA PRO A 237 11.64 -0.92 8.49
C PRO A 237 10.18 -1.28 8.17
N LEU A 238 9.24 -1.00 9.08
CA LEU A 238 7.81 -1.23 8.81
C LEU A 238 7.29 -0.33 7.68
N ILE A 239 7.62 0.97 7.69
CA ILE A 239 7.25 1.90 6.61
C ILE A 239 7.73 1.38 5.25
N ARG A 240 9.00 0.97 5.17
CA ARG A 240 9.61 0.40 3.96
C ARG A 240 8.95 -0.91 3.54
N MET A 241 8.67 -1.78 4.50
CA MET A 241 7.97 -3.03 4.29
C MET A 241 6.59 -2.77 3.68
N VAL A 242 5.83 -1.82 4.23
CA VAL A 242 4.50 -1.50 3.68
C VAL A 242 4.61 -1.00 2.26
N ILE A 243 5.52 -0.05 1.95
CA ILE A 243 5.73 0.41 0.57
C ILE A 243 6.02 -0.77 -0.37
N GLY A 244 6.93 -1.66 0.02
CA GLY A 244 7.26 -2.83 -0.78
C GLY A 244 6.10 -3.82 -0.93
N VAL A 245 5.30 -4.00 0.12
CA VAL A 245 4.11 -4.86 0.09
C VAL A 245 3.06 -4.30 -0.85
N VAL A 246 2.87 -2.97 -0.93
CA VAL A 246 1.89 -2.42 -1.88
C VAL A 246 2.28 -2.71 -3.33
N TYR A 247 3.58 -2.61 -3.69
CA TYR A 247 4.05 -3.02 -5.02
C TYR A 247 3.86 -4.51 -5.28
N LEU A 248 4.22 -5.34 -4.30
CA LEU A 248 4.05 -6.79 -4.39
C LEU A 248 2.57 -7.14 -4.58
N GLN A 249 1.67 -6.51 -3.82
CA GLN A 249 0.22 -6.69 -3.95
C GLN A 249 -0.28 -6.28 -5.34
N ALA A 250 0.18 -5.14 -5.88
CA ALA A 250 -0.19 -4.70 -7.22
C ALA A 250 0.26 -5.68 -8.33
N GLY A 251 1.40 -6.35 -8.16
CA GLY A 251 1.87 -7.39 -9.07
C GLY A 251 1.09 -8.71 -8.90
N LEU A 252 0.90 -9.15 -7.65
CA LEU A 252 0.12 -10.35 -7.34
C LEU A 252 -1.33 -10.23 -7.80
N GLU A 253 -1.95 -9.05 -7.67
CA GLU A 253 -3.32 -8.82 -8.12
C GLU A 253 -3.49 -9.04 -9.63
N LYS A 254 -2.51 -8.62 -10.44
CA LYS A 254 -2.52 -8.89 -11.88
C LYS A 254 -2.50 -10.37 -12.20
N LEU A 255 -1.63 -11.12 -11.51
CA LEU A 255 -1.52 -12.57 -11.70
C LEU A 255 -2.73 -13.33 -11.17
N LEU A 256 -3.26 -12.94 -10.01
CA LEU A 256 -4.38 -13.62 -9.37
C LEU A 256 -5.71 -13.34 -10.08
N VAL A 257 -5.92 -12.10 -10.54
CA VAL A 257 -7.16 -11.69 -11.21
C VAL A 257 -7.10 -11.92 -12.71
N GLY A 258 -6.03 -11.48 -13.37
CA GLY A 258 -5.89 -11.55 -14.82
C GLY A 258 -5.18 -12.81 -15.33
N GLY A 259 -4.60 -13.64 -14.46
CA GLY A 259 -3.84 -14.80 -14.88
C GLY A 259 -2.54 -14.44 -15.59
N ILE A 260 -1.99 -15.40 -16.35
CA ILE A 260 -0.85 -15.15 -17.22
C ILE A 260 -1.27 -14.41 -18.49
N GLU A 261 -2.55 -14.52 -18.85
CA GLU A 261 -3.22 -13.85 -19.96
C GLU A 261 -3.19 -12.32 -19.81
N TRP A 262 -2.96 -11.81 -18.60
CA TRP A 262 -2.69 -10.39 -18.38
C TRP A 262 -1.48 -9.88 -19.19
N LEU A 263 -0.52 -10.76 -19.53
CA LEU A 263 0.64 -10.45 -20.37
C LEU A 263 0.38 -10.59 -21.88
N ALA A 264 -0.85 -10.96 -22.28
CA ALA A 264 -1.21 -11.00 -23.68
C ALA A 264 -1.14 -9.58 -24.29
N PRO A 265 -0.62 -9.42 -25.53
CA PRO A 265 -0.42 -8.11 -26.13
C PRO A 265 -1.70 -7.28 -26.22
N GLU A 266 -2.85 -7.93 -26.44
CA GLU A 266 -4.17 -7.31 -26.56
C GLU A 266 -4.56 -6.58 -25.28
N THR A 267 -4.19 -7.13 -24.11
CA THR A 267 -4.48 -6.52 -22.81
C THR A 267 -3.82 -5.15 -22.70
N PHE A 268 -2.53 -5.04 -23.05
CA PHE A 268 -1.82 -3.77 -22.97
C PHE A 268 -2.19 -2.82 -24.11
N GLN A 269 -2.40 -3.32 -25.31
CA GLN A 269 -2.93 -2.53 -26.44
C GLN A 269 -4.25 -1.86 -26.07
N ASN A 270 -5.17 -2.59 -25.44
CA ASN A 270 -6.44 -2.03 -24.96
C ASN A 270 -6.22 -0.87 -23.99
N TYR A 271 -5.29 -0.98 -23.04
CA TYR A 271 -4.95 0.15 -22.15
C TYR A 271 -4.39 1.34 -22.91
N LEU A 272 -3.52 1.12 -23.90
CA LEU A 272 -2.95 2.18 -24.73
C LEU A 272 -4.01 2.86 -25.61
N TYR A 273 -5.00 2.11 -26.12
CA TYR A 273 -6.12 2.66 -26.90
C TYR A 273 -7.12 3.44 -26.04
N LEU A 274 -7.36 3.01 -24.81
CA LEU A 274 -8.21 3.73 -23.85
C LEU A 274 -7.55 5.03 -23.35
N HIS A 275 -6.22 5.10 -23.39
CA HIS A 275 -5.45 6.25 -22.95
C HIS A 275 -4.42 6.67 -24.01
N PRO A 276 -4.88 7.18 -25.16
CA PRO A 276 -4.01 7.37 -26.32
C PRO A 276 -3.00 8.50 -26.09
N THR A 277 -1.71 8.14 -26.06
CA THR A 277 -0.60 9.07 -26.22
C THR A 277 0.15 8.79 -27.52
N LEU A 278 0.94 9.75 -28.01
CA LEU A 278 1.72 9.55 -29.23
C LEU A 278 2.65 8.32 -29.12
N THR A 279 3.36 8.19 -28.00
CA THR A 279 4.27 7.07 -27.76
C THR A 279 3.49 5.78 -27.50
N GLY A 280 2.40 5.82 -26.74
CA GLY A 280 1.56 4.65 -26.49
C GLY A 280 0.99 4.06 -27.77
N MET A 281 0.44 4.91 -28.65
CA MET A 281 -0.09 4.47 -29.95
C MET A 281 0.98 3.94 -30.90
N TRP A 282 2.22 4.41 -30.78
CA TRP A 282 3.34 3.84 -31.52
C TRP A 282 3.72 2.45 -31.00
N ILE A 283 3.80 2.27 -29.67
CA ILE A 283 4.06 0.97 -29.02
C ILE A 283 2.98 -0.05 -29.36
N ALA A 284 1.71 0.37 -29.38
CA ALA A 284 0.56 -0.52 -29.65
C ALA A 284 0.65 -1.25 -31.01
N ARG A 285 1.46 -0.75 -31.95
CA ARG A 285 1.70 -1.39 -33.27
C ARG A 285 2.61 -2.63 -33.21
N TYR A 286 3.23 -2.89 -32.07
CA TYR A 286 4.22 -3.95 -31.91
C TYR A 286 3.84 -4.88 -30.76
N ASP A 287 3.33 -6.06 -31.07
CA ASP A 287 2.86 -7.05 -30.07
C ASP A 287 3.97 -7.42 -29.07
N TRP A 288 5.21 -7.59 -29.55
CA TRP A 288 6.33 -7.96 -28.68
C TRP A 288 6.62 -6.90 -27.61
N LEU A 289 6.48 -5.60 -27.92
CA LEU A 289 6.61 -4.53 -26.92
C LEU A 289 5.45 -4.57 -25.93
N CYS A 290 4.26 -4.93 -26.41
CA CYS A 290 3.07 -5.07 -25.59
C CYS A 290 3.09 -6.30 -24.68
N ILE A 291 4.00 -7.24 -24.90
CA ILE A 291 4.29 -8.34 -23.97
C ILE A 291 5.43 -7.97 -23.02
N VAL A 292 6.54 -7.45 -23.57
CA VAL A 292 7.77 -7.20 -22.81
C VAL A 292 7.58 -6.09 -21.76
N LEU A 293 6.94 -4.97 -22.11
CA LEU A 293 6.80 -3.84 -21.18
C LEU A 293 5.91 -4.20 -19.96
N PRO A 294 4.73 -4.82 -20.12
CA PRO A 294 3.95 -5.33 -18.99
C PRO A 294 4.68 -6.41 -18.19
N ALA A 295 5.41 -7.32 -18.85
CA ALA A 295 6.19 -8.34 -18.16
C ALA A 295 7.29 -7.73 -17.28
N MET A 296 8.00 -6.72 -17.79
CA MET A 296 8.98 -5.96 -17.00
C MET A 296 8.33 -5.20 -15.84
N ALA A 297 7.18 -4.57 -16.07
CA ALA A 297 6.41 -3.91 -15.02
C ALA A 297 5.97 -4.89 -13.92
N LEU A 298 5.50 -6.07 -14.30
CA LEU A 298 5.08 -7.12 -13.38
C LEU A 298 6.28 -7.65 -12.58
N LEU A 299 7.40 -7.95 -13.25
CA LEU A 299 8.63 -8.38 -12.59
C LEU A 299 9.13 -7.33 -11.60
N PHE A 300 9.11 -6.06 -11.96
CA PHE A 300 9.45 -4.96 -11.07
C PHE A 300 8.53 -4.91 -9.84
N GLN A 301 7.22 -4.97 -10.03
CA GLN A 301 6.25 -4.95 -8.93
C GLN A 301 6.44 -6.10 -7.95
N LEU A 302 6.60 -7.33 -8.46
CA LEU A 302 6.83 -8.52 -7.64
C LEU A 302 8.17 -8.51 -6.92
N SER A 303 9.22 -7.98 -7.56
CA SER A 303 10.58 -7.92 -7.01
C SER A 303 10.83 -6.73 -6.10
N PHE A 304 9.98 -5.70 -6.10
CA PHE A 304 10.21 -4.47 -5.34
C PHE A 304 10.45 -4.73 -3.85
N ILE A 305 9.69 -5.66 -3.24
CA ILE A 305 9.80 -6.02 -1.82
C ILE A 305 11.23 -6.43 -1.41
N LEU A 306 12.03 -6.94 -2.36
CA LEU A 306 13.42 -7.34 -2.13
C LEU A 306 14.30 -6.16 -1.67
N ILE A 307 13.94 -4.91 -1.99
CA ILE A 307 14.66 -3.73 -1.52
C ILE A 307 14.72 -3.62 0.01
N VAL A 308 13.74 -4.20 0.71
CA VAL A 308 13.69 -4.23 2.17
C VAL A 308 14.72 -5.18 2.74
N PHE A 309 14.94 -6.30 2.07
CA PHE A 309 15.82 -7.38 2.51
C PHE A 309 17.25 -7.23 2.01
N PHE A 310 17.42 -6.59 0.86
CA PHE A 310 18.71 -6.35 0.21
C PHE A 310 18.91 -4.85 0.04
N PRO A 311 19.46 -4.16 1.04
CA PRO A 311 19.56 -2.71 1.00
C PRO A 311 20.42 -2.16 -0.15
N THR A 312 21.34 -2.97 -0.71
CA THR A 312 22.10 -2.64 -1.91
C THR A 312 21.24 -2.63 -3.18
N ALA A 313 20.12 -3.37 -3.21
CA ALA A 313 19.20 -3.41 -4.34
C ALA A 313 18.56 -2.05 -4.63
N ARG A 314 18.55 -1.12 -3.66
CA ARG A 314 18.00 0.24 -3.84
C ARG A 314 18.60 0.99 -5.03
N TRP A 315 19.87 0.73 -5.34
CA TRP A 315 20.56 1.39 -6.46
C TRP A 315 20.07 0.93 -7.83
N VAL A 316 19.37 -0.21 -7.90
CA VAL A 316 18.76 -0.72 -9.13
C VAL A 316 17.25 -0.53 -9.08
N VAL A 317 16.61 -0.95 -7.98
CA VAL A 317 15.15 -0.95 -7.83
C VAL A 317 14.58 0.47 -7.89
N LEU A 318 15.20 1.48 -7.25
CA LEU A 318 14.64 2.84 -7.24
C LEU A 318 14.71 3.49 -8.63
N PRO A 319 15.84 3.47 -9.37
CA PRO A 319 15.86 3.96 -10.76
C PRO A 319 14.88 3.23 -11.68
N VAL A 320 14.80 1.90 -11.58
CA VAL A 320 13.80 1.12 -12.35
C VAL A 320 12.39 1.55 -11.99
N GLY A 321 12.12 1.84 -10.72
CA GLY A 321 10.83 2.35 -10.29
C GLY A 321 10.50 3.75 -10.83
N VAL A 322 11.48 4.64 -10.94
CA VAL A 322 11.31 5.95 -11.59
C VAL A 322 10.99 5.76 -13.08
N LEU A 323 11.71 4.87 -13.76
CA LEU A 323 11.44 4.53 -15.16
C LEU A 323 10.06 3.90 -15.34
N PHE A 324 9.63 3.02 -14.43
CA PHE A 324 8.30 2.42 -14.45
C PHE A 324 7.20 3.48 -14.41
N HIS A 325 7.25 4.39 -13.42
CA HIS A 325 6.25 5.47 -13.28
C HIS A 325 6.31 6.50 -14.41
N SER A 326 7.52 6.84 -14.88
CA SER A 326 7.68 7.74 -16.02
C SER A 326 7.14 7.09 -17.31
N GLY A 327 7.40 5.79 -17.47
CA GLY A 327 6.87 4.99 -18.58
C GLY A 327 5.35 4.92 -18.57
N THR A 328 4.71 4.68 -17.42
CA THR A 328 3.24 4.68 -17.34
C THR A 328 2.66 6.05 -17.71
N TYR A 329 3.31 7.15 -17.31
CA TYR A 329 2.88 8.49 -17.70
C TYR A 329 3.08 8.76 -19.19
N ILE A 330 4.22 8.41 -19.76
CA ILE A 330 4.52 8.63 -21.20
C ILE A 330 3.59 7.77 -22.08
N LEU A 331 3.35 6.52 -21.71
CA LEU A 331 2.61 5.57 -22.53
C LEU A 331 1.09 5.70 -22.40
N MET A 332 0.60 6.04 -21.20
CA MET A 332 -0.85 6.05 -20.91
C MET A 332 -1.34 7.40 -20.37
N GLY A 333 -0.48 8.40 -20.17
CA GLY A 333 -0.90 9.67 -19.55
C GLY A 333 -1.44 9.53 -18.13
N VAL A 334 -1.19 8.39 -17.46
CA VAL A 334 -1.71 8.10 -16.13
C VAL A 334 -0.70 8.54 -15.08
N GLY A 335 -1.17 9.32 -14.10
CA GLY A 335 -0.36 9.86 -13.02
C GLY A 335 0.53 11.01 -13.50
N GLY A 336 1.80 10.99 -13.08
CA GLY A 336 2.79 11.99 -13.44
C GLY A 336 4.21 11.47 -13.22
N VAL A 337 5.19 12.10 -13.86
CA VAL A 337 6.63 11.81 -13.66
C VAL A 337 7.01 11.99 -12.19
N VAL A 338 6.52 13.07 -11.59
CA VAL A 338 6.62 13.32 -10.16
C VAL A 338 5.30 12.90 -9.53
N ASN A 339 5.33 11.79 -8.80
CA ASN A 339 4.17 11.27 -8.09
C ASN A 339 4.57 10.83 -6.66
N ALA A 340 3.57 10.63 -5.80
CA ALA A 340 3.79 10.30 -4.40
C ALA A 340 4.63 9.01 -4.22
N TRP A 341 4.51 8.04 -5.13
CA TRP A 341 5.29 6.80 -5.07
C TRP A 341 6.79 7.06 -5.24
N VAL A 342 7.14 7.77 -6.31
CA VAL A 342 8.54 8.13 -6.60
C VAL A 342 9.10 9.00 -5.47
N TRP A 343 8.30 9.90 -4.92
CA TRP A 343 8.71 10.76 -3.82
C TRP A 343 9.08 9.96 -2.57
N LEU A 344 8.29 8.94 -2.23
CA LEU A 344 8.52 8.07 -1.07
C LEU A 344 9.78 7.19 -1.22
N TYR A 345 10.38 7.08 -2.41
CA TYR A 345 11.69 6.43 -2.57
C TYR A 345 12.80 7.11 -1.76
N GLY A 346 12.64 8.39 -1.44
CA GLY A 346 13.55 9.10 -0.53
C GLY A 346 13.71 8.40 0.83
N LEU A 347 12.72 7.63 1.28
CA LEU A 347 12.76 6.85 2.52
C LEU A 347 13.71 5.65 2.46
N PHE A 348 14.27 5.30 1.30
CA PHE A 348 15.24 4.20 1.13
C PHE A 348 16.69 4.67 0.95
N LEU A 349 16.91 5.97 0.69
CA LEU A 349 18.21 6.49 0.25
C LEU A 349 19.18 6.76 1.41
N PHE A 350 18.71 7.33 2.51
CA PHE A 350 19.57 8.04 3.45
C PHE A 350 20.05 7.24 4.65
N ASP A 351 19.81 5.93 4.67
CA ASP A 351 20.45 5.08 5.65
C ASP A 351 21.85 4.71 5.17
N GLY A 352 22.84 5.28 5.86
CA GLY A 352 24.14 4.66 6.00
C GLY A 352 23.88 3.32 6.67
N LEU A 353 23.65 2.30 5.86
CA LEU A 353 23.60 0.91 6.30
C LEU A 353 24.82 0.70 7.16
N THR A 354 24.56 0.66 8.47
CA THR A 354 25.36 0.05 9.51
C THR A 354 26.73 -0.32 8.98
N THR A 355 27.69 0.59 9.17
CA THR A 355 29.08 0.17 9.35
C THR A 355 28.99 -1.08 10.23
N LYS A 356 29.39 -2.24 9.66
CA LYS A 356 29.36 -3.52 10.36
C LYS A 356 29.82 -3.26 11.78
N SER A 357 29.11 -3.82 12.76
CA SER A 357 29.52 -3.76 14.17
C SER A 357 30.84 -4.51 14.44
N SER A 358 31.68 -4.72 13.42
CA SER A 358 33.02 -5.28 13.52
C SER A 358 33.89 -4.52 14.51
N ASP A 359 33.60 -3.24 14.79
CA ASP A 359 34.38 -2.46 15.76
C ASP A 359 34.00 -2.69 17.23
N VAL A 360 32.84 -3.29 17.52
CA VAL A 360 32.46 -3.58 18.92
C VAL A 360 33.04 -4.91 19.40
N THR A 361 33.30 -5.86 18.49
CA THR A 361 33.90 -7.16 18.86
C THR A 361 35.41 -7.07 19.05
N VAL A 362 36.11 -6.16 18.36
CA VAL A 362 37.57 -5.98 18.52
C VAL A 362 37.90 -5.37 19.89
N LYS A 363 37.09 -4.42 20.40
CA LYS A 363 37.38 -3.76 21.68
C LYS A 363 37.19 -4.67 22.91
N LYS A 364 36.29 -5.67 22.84
CA LYS A 364 36.12 -6.65 23.93
C LYS A 364 37.19 -7.74 24.00
N LEU A 365 37.99 -7.93 22.94
CA LEU A 365 39.09 -8.90 22.93
C LEU A 365 40.42 -8.29 23.38
N THR A 366 40.59 -6.97 23.27
CA THR A 366 41.77 -6.26 23.79
C THR A 366 41.70 -5.99 25.29
N ASP A 367 40.51 -5.75 25.86
CA ASP A 367 40.38 -5.46 27.31
C ASP A 367 40.38 -6.71 28.21
N LYS A 368 40.52 -7.92 27.64
CA LYS A 368 40.65 -9.19 28.39
C LYS A 368 42.08 -9.74 28.44
N LYS A 369 43.07 -9.00 27.93
CA LYS A 369 44.47 -9.43 27.84
C LYS A 369 45.47 -8.63 28.68
N ASN A 370 45.01 -7.71 29.54
CA ASN A 370 45.86 -7.00 30.49
C ASN A 370 45.42 -7.27 31.93
#